data_AF-A0A7V1PBK7-F1
#
_entry.id   AF-A0A7V1PBK7-F1
#
_cell.length_a   1.000
_cell.length_b   1.000
_cell.length_c   1.000
_cell.angle_alpha   90.00
_cell.angle_beta   90.00
_cell.angle_gamma   90.00
#
_symmetry.space_group_name_H-M   'P 1'
#
loop_
_entity.id
_entity.type
_entity.pdbx_description
1 polymer ?
#
loop_
_entity_poly.entity_id
_entity_poly.type
_entity_poly.pdbx_seq_one_letter_code
_entity_poly.pdbx_strand_id
1 'polypeptide(L)'
;MKIYFELNGEQRYVEIDPGESLLSLLRRLGMKSVKAGCETGDCGVCTVLLNGRAVRSCTTFAAQVQGKRVTTLEGLGDVDDPHPLQEAFVEAGAV
;
A
#
# COMPACT_ATOMS: atom_id res chain seq x y z
N MET A 1 13.92 -1.45 14.16
CA MET A 1 14.89 -2.05 13.23
C MET A 1 14.87 -1.29 11.90
N LYS A 2 15.99 -1.24 11.16
CA LYS A 2 16.05 -0.60 9.83
C LYS A 2 15.69 -1.61 8.75
N ILE A 3 14.83 -1.20 7.82
CA ILE A 3 14.51 -1.96 6.60
C ILE A 3 14.68 -1.08 5.37
N TYR A 4 14.81 -1.72 4.20
CA TYR A 4 14.74 -1.06 2.90
C TYR A 4 13.72 -1.77 2.00
N PHE A 5 13.00 -1.01 1.17
CA PHE A 5 12.04 -1.53 0.21
C PHE A 5 11.74 -0.48 -0.86
N GLU A 6 11.11 -0.89 -1.96
CA GLU A 6 10.63 0.03 -3.00
C GLU A 6 9.15 0.34 -2.75
N LEU A 7 8.78 1.62 -2.72
CA LEU A 7 7.41 2.11 -2.59
C LEU A 7 7.07 2.94 -3.83
N ASN A 8 6.12 2.48 -4.64
CA ASN A 8 5.67 3.17 -5.85
C ASN A 8 6.83 3.60 -6.79
N GLY A 9 7.84 2.73 -6.95
CA GLY A 9 9.02 3.01 -7.78
C GLY A 9 10.18 3.70 -7.04
N GLU A 10 9.96 4.22 -5.83
CA GLU A 10 11.00 4.92 -5.05
C GLU A 10 11.60 4.02 -3.96
N GLN A 11 12.94 3.98 -3.87
CA GLN A 11 13.63 3.28 -2.79
C GLN A 11 13.47 4.02 -1.46
N ARG A 12 13.09 3.29 -0.41
CA ARG A 12 12.90 3.82 0.95
C ARG A 12 13.76 3.05 1.94
N TYR A 13 14.39 3.79 2.85
CA TYR A 13 15.13 3.26 4.00
C TYR A 13 14.48 3.82 5.26
N VAL A 14 13.90 2.95 6.09
CA VAL A 14 13.04 3.38 7.20
C VAL A 14 13.32 2.59 8.46
N GLU A 15 13.17 3.24 9.61
CA GLU A 15 13.09 2.58 10.90
C GLU A 15 11.65 2.19 11.20
N ILE A 16 11.49 0.96 11.70
CA ILE A 16 10.21 0.35 12.08
C ILE A 16 10.28 -0.25 13.47
N ASP A 17 9.13 -0.36 14.14
CA ASP A 17 9.00 -1.22 15.31
C ASP A 17 8.88 -2.69 14.87
N PRO A 18 9.37 -3.68 15.66
CA PRO A 18 9.32 -5.09 15.28
C PRO A 18 7.92 -5.62 14.96
N GLY A 19 6.89 -5.06 15.62
CA GLY A 19 5.48 -5.40 15.42
C GLY A 19 4.69 -4.42 14.55
N GLU A 20 5.35 -3.42 13.94
CA GLU A 20 4.65 -2.42 13.11
C GLU A 20 3.99 -3.12 11.91
N SER A 21 2.69 -2.89 11.72
CA SER A 21 1.99 -3.36 10.52
C SER A 21 2.41 -2.56 9.30
N LEU A 22 2.32 -3.16 8.11
CA LEU A 22 2.58 -2.48 6.86
C LEU A 22 1.57 -1.33 6.66
N LEU A 23 0.33 -1.49 7.11
CA LEU A 23 -0.66 -0.41 7.12
C LEU A 23 -0.15 0.82 7.91
N SER A 24 0.32 0.62 9.14
CA SER A 24 0.82 1.70 9.99
C SER A 24 2.01 2.40 9.34
N LEU A 25 2.98 1.63 8.85
CA LEU A 25 4.16 2.17 8.16
C LEU A 25 3.76 3.02 6.94
N LEU A 26 2.94 2.48 6.04
CA LEU A 26 2.56 3.18 4.81
C LEU A 26 1.82 4.49 5.09
N ARG A 27 0.93 4.49 6.09
CA ARG A 27 0.20 5.71 6.49
C ARG A 27 1.13 6.76 7.11
N ARG A 28 2.12 6.35 7.91
CA ARG A 28 3.16 7.24 8.45
C ARG A 28 4.05 7.82 7.35
N LEU A 29 4.26 7.08 6.27
CA LEU A 29 4.95 7.54 5.06
C LEU A 29 4.06 8.40 4.13
N GLY A 30 2.82 8.67 4.52
CA GLY A 30 1.91 9.57 3.79
C GLY A 30 1.01 8.90 2.76
N MET A 31 1.05 7.57 2.61
CA MET A 31 0.21 6.82 1.68
C MET A 31 -1.21 6.69 2.24
N LYS A 32 -1.97 7.79 2.17
CA LYS A 32 -3.32 7.91 2.76
C LYS A 32 -4.40 7.23 1.91
N SER A 33 -4.08 6.79 0.69
CA SER A 33 -4.99 5.94 -0.09
C SER A 33 -5.23 4.61 0.61
N VAL A 34 -4.22 4.08 1.31
CA VAL A 34 -4.31 2.84 2.09
C VAL A 34 -5.13 3.11 3.36
N LYS A 35 -6.37 2.61 3.37
CA LYS A 35 -7.34 2.94 4.43
C LYS A 35 -7.18 2.02 5.63
N ALA A 36 -7.35 2.58 6.82
CA ALA A 36 -7.56 1.83 8.05
C ALA A 36 -9.06 1.61 8.21
N GLY A 37 -9.49 0.35 8.12
CA GLY A 37 -10.89 -0.07 8.23
C GLY A 37 -11.07 -0.99 9.42
N CYS A 38 -11.18 -2.30 9.18
CA CYS A 38 -11.36 -3.29 10.24
C CYS A 38 -10.06 -3.66 10.98
N GLU A 39 -8.90 -3.52 10.33
CA GLU A 39 -7.57 -3.90 10.83
C GLU A 39 -7.40 -5.39 11.22
N THR A 40 -8.39 -6.23 10.92
CA THR A 40 -8.41 -7.68 11.15
C THR A 40 -8.24 -8.52 9.88
N GLY A 41 -8.15 -7.88 8.71
CA GLY A 41 -7.97 -8.53 7.41
C GLY A 41 -9.25 -8.74 6.59
N ASP A 42 -10.43 -8.50 7.17
CA ASP A 42 -11.73 -8.84 6.57
C ASP A 42 -12.15 -7.90 5.42
N CYS A 43 -12.15 -6.58 5.66
CA CYS A 43 -12.78 -5.61 4.75
C CYS A 43 -11.98 -5.29 3.47
N GLY A 44 -10.66 -5.48 3.48
CA GLY A 44 -9.82 -5.25 2.31
C GLY A 44 -9.50 -3.82 1.91
N VAL A 45 -9.99 -2.80 2.61
CA VAL A 45 -9.70 -1.38 2.28
C VAL A 45 -8.23 -0.97 2.45
N CYS A 46 -7.42 -1.82 3.10
CA CYS A 46 -5.98 -1.66 3.29
C CYS A 46 -5.13 -2.40 2.24
N THR A 47 -5.74 -2.82 1.12
CA THR A 47 -5.06 -3.65 0.12
C THR A 47 -3.94 -2.89 -0.57
N VAL A 48 -2.80 -3.56 -0.71
CA VAL A 48 -1.65 -3.09 -1.49
C VAL A 48 -1.11 -4.25 -2.32
N LEU A 49 -0.29 -3.97 -3.33
CA LEU A 49 0.43 -5.00 -4.06
C LEU A 49 1.82 -5.18 -3.45
N LEU A 50 2.14 -6.39 -3.00
CA LEU A 50 3.49 -6.78 -2.58
C LEU A 50 4.10 -7.68 -3.65
N ASN A 51 5.11 -7.19 -4.35
CA ASN A 51 5.68 -7.84 -5.55
C ASN A 51 4.58 -8.24 -6.56
N GLY A 52 3.62 -7.34 -6.81
CA GLY A 52 2.50 -7.56 -7.73
C GLY A 52 1.36 -8.43 -7.17
N ARG A 53 1.45 -8.97 -5.95
CA ARG A 53 0.37 -9.76 -5.34
C ARG A 53 -0.44 -8.92 -4.35
N ALA A 54 -1.77 -8.95 -4.47
CA ALA A 54 -2.65 -8.28 -3.53
C ALA A 54 -2.53 -8.91 -2.13
N VAL A 55 -2.25 -8.08 -1.13
CA VAL A 55 -2.17 -8.46 0.28
C VAL A 55 -2.89 -7.45 1.16
N ARG A 56 -3.34 -7.89 2.34
CA ARG A 56 -3.89 -7.00 3.37
C ARG A 56 -2.73 -6.41 4.16
N SER A 57 -2.51 -5.09 4.06
CA SER A 57 -1.39 -4.45 4.77
C SER A 57 -1.57 -4.41 6.29
N CYS A 58 -2.80 -4.48 6.81
CA CYS A 58 -3.05 -4.51 8.26
C CYS A 58 -2.57 -5.80 8.94
N THR A 59 -2.56 -6.93 8.24
CA THR A 59 -2.11 -8.23 8.76
C THR A 59 -0.74 -8.65 8.23
N THR A 60 -0.07 -7.77 7.50
CA THR A 60 1.32 -7.95 7.04
C THR A 60 2.24 -7.11 7.93
N PHE A 61 3.31 -7.68 8.47
CA PHE A 61 4.30 -6.91 9.22
C PHE A 61 5.18 -6.08 8.28
N ALA A 62 5.55 -4.87 8.69
CA ALA A 62 6.47 -4.02 7.96
C ALA A 62 7.82 -4.73 7.73
N ALA A 63 8.31 -5.51 8.70
CA ALA A 63 9.54 -6.28 8.55
C ALA A 63 9.52 -7.25 7.35
N GLN A 64 8.33 -7.72 6.94
CA GLN A 64 8.19 -8.66 5.82
C GLN A 64 8.39 -8.00 4.45
N VAL A 65 8.44 -6.68 4.35
CA VAL A 65 8.65 -5.97 3.07
C VAL A 65 10.12 -5.68 2.74
N GLN A 66 11.04 -6.07 3.62
CA GLN A 66 12.48 -5.98 3.39
C GLN A 66 12.86 -6.48 1.98
N GLY A 67 13.45 -5.59 1.17
CA GLY A 67 13.89 -5.86 -0.20
C GLY A 67 12.78 -6.10 -1.23
N LYS A 68 11.52 -5.80 -0.90
CA LYS A 68 10.36 -6.03 -1.78
C LYS A 68 9.83 -4.73 -2.38
N ARG A 69 8.94 -4.86 -3.36
CA ARG A 69 8.18 -3.77 -3.97
C ARG A 69 6.78 -3.71 -3.38
N VAL A 70 6.40 -2.54 -2.92
CA VAL A 70 5.04 -2.21 -2.48
C VAL A 70 4.47 -1.18 -3.45
N THR A 71 3.31 -1.49 -4.03
CA THR A 71 2.54 -0.55 -4.84
C THR A 71 1.22 -0.26 -4.13
N THR A 72 0.95 1.03 -3.90
CA THR A 72 -0.31 1.54 -3.38
C THR A 72 -1.13 2.15 -4.52
N LEU A 73 -2.31 2.70 -4.23
CA LEU A 73 -3.13 3.35 -5.26
C LEU A 73 -2.39 4.53 -5.91
N GLU A 74 -1.62 5.30 -5.12
CA GLU A 74 -0.79 6.40 -5.61
C GLU A 74 0.26 5.96 -6.64
N GLY A 75 0.62 4.67 -6.66
CA GLY A 75 1.56 4.12 -7.63
C GLY A 75 0.93 3.58 -8.91
N LEU A 76 -0.40 3.65 -9.07
CA LEU A 76 -1.09 3.19 -10.28
C LEU A 76 -1.30 4.30 -11.31
N GLY A 77 -1.58 5.51 -10.83
CA GLY A 77 -1.92 6.67 -11.65
C GLY A 77 -2.55 7.76 -10.80
N ASP A 78 -2.61 8.96 -11.35
CA ASP A 78 -3.21 10.13 -10.71
C ASP A 78 -4.39 10.67 -11.54
N VAL A 79 -4.80 11.92 -11.28
CA VAL A 79 -5.93 12.54 -11.97
C VAL A 79 -5.57 12.96 -13.39
N ASP A 80 -4.31 13.27 -13.64
CA ASP A 80 -3.81 13.73 -14.95
C ASP A 80 -3.41 12.56 -15.86
N ASP A 81 -2.93 11.45 -15.26
CA ASP A 81 -2.61 10.19 -15.95
C ASP A 81 -3.18 8.98 -15.17
N PRO A 82 -4.49 8.71 -15.29
CA PRO A 82 -5.13 7.62 -14.57
C PRO A 82 -4.79 6.26 -15.18
N HIS A 83 -4.65 5.25 -14.32
CA HIS A 83 -4.59 3.87 -14.76
C HIS A 83 -5.91 3.47 -15.45
N PRO A 84 -5.92 2.60 -16.48
CA PRO A 84 -7.15 2.16 -17.16
C PRO A 84 -8.23 1.59 -16.22
N LEU A 85 -7.83 1.03 -15.08
CA LEU A 85 -8.76 0.57 -14.04
C LEU A 85 -9.44 1.73 -13.31
N GLN A 86 -8.72 2.83 -13.05
CA GLN A 86 -9.29 4.03 -12.44
C GLN A 86 -10.30 4.70 -13.39
N GLU A 87 -9.98 4.78 -14.68
CA GLU A 87 -10.91 5.27 -15.72
C GLU A 87 -12.20 4.43 -15.75
N ALA A 88 -12.07 3.10 -15.82
CA ALA A 88 -13.21 2.20 -15.84
C ALA A 88 -14.11 2.33 -14.58
N PHE A 89 -13.52 2.59 -13.41
CA PHE A 89 -14.29 2.85 -12.18
C PHE A 89 -15.13 4.12 -12.30
N VAL A 90 -14.57 5.20 -12.87
CA VAL A 90 -15.28 6.46 -13.10
C VAL A 90 -16.40 6.28 -14.12
N GLU A 91 -16.12 5.64 -15.25
CA GLU A 91 -17.11 5.36 -16.30
C GLU A 91 -18.29 4.53 -15.81
N ALA A 92 -18.02 3.55 -14.95
CA ALA A 92 -19.04 2.68 -14.37
C ALA A 92 -19.81 3.32 -13.19
N GLY A 93 -19.38 4.49 -12.69
CA GLY A 93 -19.94 5.08 -11.46
C GLY A 93 -19.69 4.22 -10.21
N ALA A 94 -18.58 3.49 -10.19
CA ALA A 94 -18.21 2.62 -9.07
C ALA A 94 -17.53 3.44 -7.97
N VAL A 95 -18.33 3.88 -6.98
CA VAL A 95 -17.91 4.68 -5.81
C VAL A 95 -18.09 3.91 -4.51
#